data_AF-A0A1I0VZS5-F1
#
_entry.id   AF-A0A1I0VZS5-F1
#
_cell.length_a   1.000
_cell.length_b   1.000
_cell.length_c   1.000
_cell.angle_alpha   90.00
_cell.angle_beta   90.00
_cell.angle_gamma   90.00
#
_symmetry.space_group_name_H-M   'P 1'
#
loop_
_entity.id
_entity.type
_entity.pdbx_description
1 polymer ?
#
loop_
_entity_poly.entity_id
_entity_poly.type
_entity_poly.pdbx_seq_one_letter_code
_entity_poly.pdbx_strand_id
1 'polypeptide(L)'
;MTTISRSLAGVVVATIAITAAVPSAAQKQTDLSEFKAGTPPSFIDPPAALGEFKNVLAANDVDGLAKLLGLDAAKLRASNEAMLSLALIREGAARQLRLQDVDEFKVVAIGEVMWPLPFPLSKQEDGQWTFDTDVGLEEIVNRRIGENELVAITTMRDYVDAQEEYAVIDEDEDRIHEFAQRLISTPGKHDGLYWDPKEDEEESPAGPMLENAAFNKAKQGEGYYGYRFRILTGQGPNVLGGEHSYIVNGNMTNGFALIAWPVTYGVTGVQTFLVDRSGIVYERDLGEQTEKRAAAIRTFNPDDRWDITMD
;
A
#
# COMPACT_ATOMS: atom_id res chain seq x y z
N MET A 1 -59.57 -25.29 51.17
CA MET A 1 -58.32 -24.63 51.61
C MET A 1 -57.45 -24.52 50.38
N THR A 2 -57.52 -23.37 49.71
CA THR A 2 -56.98 -23.17 48.37
C THR A 2 -55.98 -22.02 48.47
N THR A 3 -54.71 -22.37 48.37
CA THR A 3 -53.57 -21.47 48.59
C THR A 3 -53.36 -20.61 47.34
N ILE A 4 -53.55 -19.30 47.47
CA ILE A 4 -53.25 -18.32 46.42
C ILE A 4 -51.77 -17.96 46.53
N SER A 5 -50.97 -18.42 45.56
CA SER A 5 -49.60 -17.97 45.34
C SER A 5 -49.63 -16.71 44.47
N ARG A 6 -49.09 -15.59 44.96
CA ARG A 6 -48.92 -14.35 44.20
C ARG A 6 -47.46 -14.22 43.79
N SER A 7 -47.24 -14.34 42.48
CA SER A 7 -45.97 -14.23 41.77
C SER A 7 -45.34 -12.84 41.94
N LEU A 8 -44.06 -12.80 42.30
CA LEU A 8 -43.20 -11.64 42.09
C LEU A 8 -42.83 -11.56 40.61
N ALA A 9 -43.23 -10.49 39.93
CA ALA A 9 -42.74 -10.13 38.61
C ALA A 9 -41.34 -9.53 38.74
N GLY A 10 -40.32 -10.28 38.31
CA GLY A 10 -38.96 -9.77 38.13
C GLY A 10 -38.88 -8.95 36.84
N VAL A 11 -38.62 -7.65 36.97
CA VAL A 11 -38.29 -6.77 35.85
C VAL A 11 -36.83 -7.04 35.47
N VAL A 12 -36.61 -7.74 34.36
CA VAL A 12 -35.30 -7.84 33.71
C VAL A 12 -35.10 -6.56 32.91
N VAL A 13 -34.28 -5.64 33.45
CA VAL A 13 -33.78 -4.49 32.69
C VAL A 13 -32.72 -5.01 31.72
N ALA A 14 -33.11 -5.22 30.47
CA ALA A 14 -32.17 -5.47 29.38
C ALA A 14 -31.44 -4.16 29.06
N THR A 15 -30.25 -3.98 29.60
CA THR A 15 -29.31 -2.95 29.15
C THR A 15 -28.88 -3.26 27.72
N ILE A 16 -29.47 -2.56 26.76
CA ILE A 16 -28.97 -2.48 25.39
C ILE A 16 -27.66 -1.70 25.47
N ALA A 17 -26.53 -2.42 25.48
CA ALA A 17 -25.23 -1.81 25.25
C ALA A 17 -25.19 -1.38 23.78
N ILE A 18 -25.43 -0.09 23.54
CA ILE A 18 -25.11 0.54 22.25
C ILE A 18 -23.59 0.55 22.20
N THR A 19 -22.99 -0.46 21.56
CA THR A 19 -21.59 -0.41 21.16
C THR A 19 -21.49 0.67 20.10
N ALA A 20 -21.18 1.91 20.53
CA ALA A 20 -20.68 2.92 19.63
C ALA A 20 -19.46 2.30 18.94
N ALA A 21 -19.57 2.09 17.62
CA ALA A 21 -18.42 1.73 16.81
C ALA A 21 -17.37 2.80 17.06
N VAL A 22 -16.34 2.45 17.83
CA VAL A 22 -15.15 3.28 17.95
C VAL A 22 -14.64 3.36 16.52
N PRO A 23 -14.52 4.55 15.90
CA PRO A 23 -13.85 4.64 14.63
C PRO A 23 -12.48 4.02 14.87
N SER A 24 -12.22 2.89 14.20
CA SER A 24 -10.89 2.31 14.16
C SER A 24 -10.00 3.47 13.74
N ALA A 25 -9.06 3.84 14.61
CA ALA A 25 -8.01 4.74 14.26
C ALA A 25 -7.17 3.99 13.21
N ALA A 26 -7.66 3.96 11.98
CA ALA A 26 -6.83 3.82 10.80
C ALA A 26 -5.72 4.83 11.04
N GLN A 27 -4.54 4.31 11.33
CA GLN A 27 -3.35 5.08 11.59
C GLN A 27 -3.27 6.06 10.43
N LYS A 28 -3.59 7.33 10.69
CA LYS A 28 -3.60 8.40 9.68
C LYS A 28 -2.27 8.23 8.98
N GLN A 29 -2.28 7.81 7.71
CA GLN A 29 -1.04 7.59 7.01
C GLN A 29 -0.27 8.91 7.07
N THR A 30 0.84 8.87 7.80
CA THR A 30 1.43 10.06 8.38
C THR A 30 1.98 10.89 7.24
N ASP A 31 1.39 12.07 7.08
CA ASP A 31 2.00 13.12 6.28
C ASP A 31 3.38 13.37 6.85
N LEU A 32 4.42 12.98 6.10
CA LEU A 32 5.81 13.07 6.56
C LEU A 32 6.25 14.52 6.80
N SER A 33 5.47 15.51 6.32
CA SER A 33 5.66 16.93 6.69
C SER A 33 5.70 17.15 8.20
N GLU A 34 5.03 16.29 8.96
CA GLU A 34 4.99 16.36 10.40
C GLU A 34 6.37 16.12 11.05
N PHE A 35 7.28 15.44 10.36
CA PHE A 35 8.65 15.18 10.82
C PHE A 35 9.58 16.36 10.58
N LYS A 36 9.19 17.36 9.79
CA LYS A 36 10.03 18.54 9.54
C LYS A 36 10.16 19.37 10.83
N ALA A 37 11.39 19.67 11.22
CA ALA A 37 11.67 20.60 12.32
C ALA A 37 12.98 21.37 12.12
N GLY A 38 12.90 22.69 12.28
CA GLY A 38 14.07 23.57 12.27
C GLY A 38 14.68 23.76 10.87
N THR A 39 15.91 24.27 10.87
CA THR A 39 16.69 24.56 9.66
C THR A 39 17.98 23.73 9.71
N PRO A 40 18.24 22.87 8.72
CA PRO A 40 19.48 22.10 8.67
C PRO A 40 20.72 23.02 8.65
N PRO A 41 21.85 22.59 9.24
CA PRO A 41 23.09 23.37 9.22
C PRO A 41 23.66 23.49 7.81
N SER A 42 24.26 24.64 7.51
CA SER A 42 24.98 24.90 6.25
C SER A 42 26.46 24.51 6.35
N PHE A 43 27.02 24.05 5.23
CA PHE A 43 28.40 23.60 5.10
C PHE A 43 29.10 24.31 3.95
N ILE A 44 30.40 24.56 4.09
CA ILE A 44 31.20 25.22 3.05
C ILE A 44 31.33 24.35 1.78
N ASP A 45 31.32 23.02 1.94
CA ASP A 45 31.37 22.05 0.86
C ASP A 45 30.64 20.74 1.22
N PRO A 46 30.27 19.91 0.23
CA PRO A 46 29.61 18.63 0.46
C PRO A 46 30.44 17.62 1.28
N PRO A 47 31.78 17.49 1.11
CA PRO A 47 32.60 16.63 1.97
C PRO A 47 32.51 16.96 3.46
N ALA A 48 32.39 18.23 3.85
CA ALA A 48 32.19 18.61 5.25
C ALA A 48 30.85 18.11 5.80
N ALA A 49 29.77 18.22 5.01
CA ALA A 49 28.46 17.68 5.38
C ALA A 49 28.47 16.15 5.51
N LEU A 50 29.16 15.45 4.59
CA LEU A 50 29.36 14.00 4.66
C LEU A 50 30.13 13.60 5.94
N GLY A 51 31.14 14.39 6.32
CA GLY A 51 31.90 14.18 7.55
C GLY A 51 31.01 14.25 8.79
N GLU A 52 30.14 15.26 8.87
CA GLU A 52 29.19 15.40 9.99
C GLU A 52 28.16 14.27 10.00
N PHE A 53 27.61 13.92 8.83
CA PHE A 53 26.70 12.77 8.69
C PHE A 53 27.34 11.47 9.21
N LYS A 54 28.61 11.22 8.86
CA LYS A 54 29.35 10.07 9.37
C LYS A 54 29.51 10.11 10.90
N ASN A 55 29.81 11.27 11.47
CA ASN A 55 30.01 11.44 12.91
C ASN A 55 28.72 11.12 13.70
N VAL A 56 27.59 11.71 13.29
CA VAL A 56 26.30 11.49 14.00
C VAL A 56 25.85 10.03 13.89
N LEU A 57 26.05 9.37 12.75
CA LEU A 57 25.76 7.95 12.58
C LEU A 57 26.68 7.06 13.43
N ALA A 58 27.98 7.32 13.46
CA ALA A 58 28.93 6.56 14.26
C ALA A 58 28.63 6.67 15.77
N ALA A 59 28.24 7.86 16.22
CA ALA A 59 27.87 8.12 17.62
C ALA A 59 26.49 7.58 18.02
N ASN A 60 25.69 7.09 17.06
CA ASN A 60 24.26 6.81 17.27
C ASN A 60 23.49 8.04 17.80
N ASP A 61 23.90 9.23 17.36
CA ASP A 61 23.34 10.49 17.80
C ASP A 61 22.08 10.83 17.00
N VAL A 62 20.93 10.37 17.51
CA VAL A 62 19.63 10.61 16.87
C VAL A 62 19.28 12.09 16.84
N ASP A 63 19.62 12.88 17.87
CA ASP A 63 19.36 14.32 17.88
C ASP A 63 20.23 15.05 16.85
N GLY A 64 21.51 14.69 16.80
CA GLY A 64 22.46 15.21 15.83
C GLY A 64 22.04 14.93 14.40
N LEU A 65 21.63 13.68 14.11
CA LEU A 65 21.11 13.30 12.79
C LEU A 65 19.82 14.06 12.47
N ALA A 66 18.87 14.14 13.40
CA ALA A 66 17.62 14.86 13.21
C ALA A 66 17.91 16.33 12.86
N LYS A 67 18.78 17.00 13.62
CA LYS A 67 19.21 18.38 13.35
C LYS A 67 19.89 18.51 11.99
N LEU A 68 20.76 17.56 11.63
CA LEU A 68 21.47 17.56 10.36
C LEU A 68 20.53 17.48 9.15
N LEU A 69 19.42 16.76 9.30
CA LEU A 69 18.42 16.57 8.25
C LEU A 69 17.21 17.52 8.36
N GLY A 70 17.17 18.40 9.36
CA GLY A 70 16.03 19.30 9.62
C GLY A 70 14.76 18.57 10.07
N LEU A 71 14.92 17.54 10.88
CA LEU A 71 13.84 16.66 11.35
C LEU A 71 13.58 16.80 12.86
N ASP A 72 12.38 16.43 13.28
CA ASP A 72 11.96 16.34 14.67
C ASP A 72 12.54 15.07 15.32
N ALA A 73 13.48 15.26 16.23
CA ALA A 73 14.17 14.18 16.92
C ALA A 73 13.24 13.35 17.83
N ALA A 74 12.16 13.91 18.36
CA ALA A 74 11.20 13.19 19.19
C ALA A 74 10.32 12.28 18.32
N LYS A 75 9.86 12.77 17.16
CA LYS A 75 9.08 11.96 16.22
C LYS A 75 9.89 10.85 15.58
N LEU A 76 11.15 11.11 15.22
CA LEU A 76 12.04 10.06 14.72
C LEU A 76 12.17 8.91 15.74
N ARG A 77 12.34 9.22 17.03
CA ARG A 77 12.43 8.20 18.09
C ARG A 77 11.12 7.46 18.33
N ALA A 78 9.99 8.14 18.19
CA ALA A 78 8.68 7.54 18.39
C ALA A 78 8.29 6.61 17.22
N SER A 79 8.94 6.74 16.06
CA SER A 79 8.68 5.92 14.88
C SER A 79 9.59 4.69 14.82
N ASN A 80 8.99 3.51 14.98
CA ASN A 80 9.71 2.23 14.82
C ASN A 80 10.31 2.10 13.41
N GLU A 81 9.59 2.51 12.37
CA GLU A 81 10.08 2.50 10.98
C GLU A 81 11.31 3.40 10.81
N ALA A 82 11.27 4.62 11.36
CA ALA A 82 12.42 5.52 11.29
C ALA A 82 13.64 4.96 12.04
N MET A 83 13.43 4.34 13.19
CA MET A 83 14.51 3.73 13.97
C MET A 83 15.11 2.48 13.31
N LEU A 84 14.29 1.66 12.61
CA LEU A 84 14.78 0.55 11.79
C LEU A 84 15.59 1.05 10.60
N SER A 85 15.09 2.06 9.88
CA SER A 85 15.82 2.70 8.77
C SER A 85 17.14 3.31 9.25
N LEU A 86 17.17 3.96 10.41
CA LEU A 86 18.40 4.47 11.00
C LEU A 86 19.41 3.34 11.27
N ALA A 87 18.98 2.21 11.82
CA ALA A 87 19.87 1.08 12.07
C ALA A 87 20.51 0.57 10.77
N LEU A 88 19.72 0.43 9.69
CA LEU A 88 20.21 0.01 8.38
C LEU A 88 21.16 1.05 7.76
N ILE A 89 20.82 2.34 7.84
CA ILE A 89 21.67 3.43 7.36
C ILE A 89 23.02 3.42 8.10
N ARG A 90 23.01 3.22 9.42
CA ARG A 90 24.24 3.13 10.23
C ARG A 90 25.08 1.93 9.84
N GLU A 91 24.46 0.76 9.64
CA GLU A 91 25.16 -0.44 9.20
C GLU A 91 25.83 -0.22 7.84
N GLY A 92 25.10 0.32 6.86
CA GLY A 92 25.64 0.64 5.55
C GLY A 92 26.75 1.70 5.60
N ALA A 93 26.56 2.75 6.40
CA ALA A 93 27.53 3.82 6.57
C ALA A 93 28.85 3.34 7.21
N ALA A 94 28.78 2.36 8.10
CA ALA A 94 29.95 1.73 8.70
C ALA A 94 30.80 0.97 7.67
N ARG A 95 30.18 0.47 6.59
CA ARG A 95 30.89 -0.13 5.46
C ARG A 95 31.48 0.94 4.55
N GLN A 96 30.63 1.84 4.04
CA GLN A 96 31.07 2.89 3.13
C GLN A 96 30.04 4.02 3.03
N LEU A 97 30.54 5.24 2.81
CA LEU A 97 29.76 6.37 2.31
C LEU A 97 30.48 7.02 1.13
N ARG A 98 29.73 7.44 0.11
CA ARG A 98 30.25 8.24 -1.01
C ARG A 98 29.31 9.37 -1.34
N LEU A 99 29.85 10.46 -1.87
CA LEU A 99 29.05 11.50 -2.52
C LEU A 99 28.94 11.19 -4.01
N GLN A 100 27.74 11.33 -4.55
CA GLN A 100 27.44 11.21 -5.96
C GLN A 100 26.85 12.52 -6.48
N ASP A 101 27.24 12.90 -7.69
CA ASP A 101 26.64 13.99 -8.44
C ASP A 101 25.34 13.49 -9.09
N VAL A 102 24.22 14.15 -8.79
CA VAL A 102 22.90 13.88 -9.39
C VAL A 102 22.28 15.22 -9.74
N ASP A 103 22.31 15.59 -11.02
CA ASP A 103 21.90 16.90 -11.52
C ASP A 103 22.54 18.05 -10.71
N GLU A 104 21.75 18.97 -10.13
CA GLU A 104 22.24 20.04 -9.25
C GLU A 104 22.56 19.62 -7.80
N PHE A 105 22.27 18.36 -7.44
CA PHE A 105 22.38 17.85 -6.09
C PHE A 105 23.66 17.03 -5.86
N LYS A 106 24.04 16.89 -4.58
CA LYS A 106 24.96 15.84 -4.13
C LYS A 106 24.22 14.85 -3.24
N VAL A 107 24.21 13.57 -3.62
CA VAL A 107 23.53 12.51 -2.87
C VAL A 107 24.55 11.67 -2.10
N VAL A 108 24.24 11.35 -0.84
CA VAL A 108 25.04 10.42 -0.04
C VAL A 108 24.64 8.98 -0.41
N ALA A 109 25.54 8.25 -1.06
CA ALA A 109 25.39 6.81 -1.32
C ALA A 109 25.94 5.99 -0.15
N ILE A 110 25.14 5.04 0.34
CA ILE A 110 25.36 4.30 1.58
C ILE A 110 25.63 2.82 1.29
N GLY A 111 26.68 2.28 1.93
CA GLY A 111 27.02 0.86 1.86
C GLY A 111 27.61 0.42 0.52
N GLU A 112 27.64 -0.90 0.33
CA GLU A 112 28.21 -1.54 -0.87
C GLU A 112 27.28 -1.48 -2.07
N VAL A 113 25.97 -1.49 -1.82
CA VAL A 113 24.91 -1.35 -2.83
C VAL A 113 24.69 0.11 -3.25
N MET A 114 25.46 1.05 -2.70
CA MET A 114 25.39 2.50 -3.00
C MET A 114 23.97 3.05 -2.86
N TRP A 115 23.25 2.61 -1.83
CA TRP A 115 21.86 3.03 -1.64
C TRP A 115 21.80 4.56 -1.43
N PRO A 116 21.06 5.31 -2.26
CA PRO A 116 21.03 6.76 -2.18
C PRO A 116 20.18 7.22 -0.99
N LEU A 117 20.79 7.96 -0.06
CA LEU A 117 20.08 8.64 1.03
C LEU A 117 19.04 9.59 0.44
N PRO A 118 17.78 9.59 0.92
CA PRO A 118 16.72 10.40 0.34
C PRO A 118 16.94 11.90 0.52
N PHE A 119 17.72 12.34 1.51
CA PHE A 119 18.03 13.75 1.76
C PHE A 119 19.27 14.17 0.95
N PRO A 120 19.14 14.80 -0.22
CA PRO A 120 20.29 15.29 -0.97
C PRO A 120 20.89 16.54 -0.30
N LEU A 121 22.10 16.90 -0.70
CA LEU A 121 22.66 18.22 -0.44
C LEU A 121 22.34 19.16 -1.61
N SER A 122 21.73 20.30 -1.31
CA SER A 122 21.45 21.37 -2.26
C SER A 122 22.31 22.61 -1.98
N LYS A 123 22.79 23.25 -3.06
CA LYS A 123 23.59 24.47 -2.94
C LYS A 123 22.67 25.69 -2.77
N GLN A 124 22.92 26.43 -1.70
CA GLN A 124 22.18 27.63 -1.32
C GLN A 124 22.68 28.87 -2.09
N GLU A 125 21.91 29.97 -2.05
CA GLU A 125 22.24 31.22 -2.74
C GLU A 125 23.58 31.83 -2.28
N ASP A 126 23.94 31.65 -1.01
CA ASP A 126 25.20 32.09 -0.43
C ASP A 126 26.40 31.17 -0.79
N GLY A 127 26.14 30.13 -1.57
CA GLY A 127 27.13 29.16 -2.06
C GLY A 127 27.42 28.01 -1.10
N GLN A 128 26.82 27.99 0.09
CA GLN A 128 26.93 26.89 1.05
C GLN A 128 26.03 25.72 0.66
N TRP A 129 26.24 24.56 1.28
CA TRP A 129 25.49 23.33 1.04
C TRP A 129 24.70 22.96 2.28
N THR A 130 23.48 22.47 2.11
CA THR A 130 22.62 22.01 3.20
C THR A 130 21.91 20.73 2.80
N PHE A 131 21.58 19.86 3.75
CA PHE A 131 20.68 18.74 3.48
C PHE A 131 19.28 19.28 3.22
N ASP A 132 18.66 18.83 2.14
CA ASP A 132 17.35 19.30 1.73
C ASP A 132 16.26 18.45 2.38
N THR A 133 15.65 19.00 3.44
CA THR A 133 14.59 18.31 4.18
C THR A 133 13.34 18.10 3.35
N ASP A 134 12.95 19.08 2.53
CA ASP A 134 11.70 19.02 1.79
C ASP A 134 11.79 17.98 0.67
N VAL A 135 12.88 18.04 -0.11
CA VAL A 135 13.17 17.02 -1.12
C VAL A 135 13.33 15.64 -0.47
N GLY A 136 13.96 15.56 0.70
CA GLY A 136 14.16 14.28 1.37
C GLY A 136 12.90 13.62 1.89
N LEU A 137 11.95 14.38 2.44
CA LEU A 137 10.66 13.84 2.86
C LEU A 137 9.81 13.44 1.65
N GLU A 138 9.82 14.23 0.58
CA GLU A 138 9.14 13.92 -0.67
C GLU A 138 9.69 12.63 -1.32
N GLU A 139 11.01 12.47 -1.36
CA GLU A 139 11.66 11.28 -1.92
C GLU A 139 11.29 10.00 -1.14
N ILE A 140 11.12 10.07 0.19
CA ILE A 140 10.64 8.92 0.98
C ILE A 140 9.20 8.53 0.57
N VAL A 141 8.33 9.52 0.34
CA VAL A 141 6.96 9.27 -0.14
C VAL A 141 7.01 8.66 -1.55
N ASN A 142 7.82 9.22 -2.45
CA ASN A 142 7.93 8.75 -3.82
C ASN A 142 8.41 7.30 -3.91
N ARG A 143 9.41 6.91 -3.11
CA ARG A 143 9.88 5.51 -3.04
C ARG A 143 8.79 4.58 -2.54
N ARG A 144 8.07 4.97 -1.49
CA ARG A 144 6.94 4.19 -0.96
C ARG A 144 5.83 4.02 -2.00
N ILE A 145 5.51 5.08 -2.75
CA ILE A 145 4.55 5.04 -3.84
C ILE A 145 5.00 4.04 -4.91
N GLY A 146 6.25 4.14 -5.37
CA GLY A 146 6.79 3.23 -6.38
C GLY A 146 6.78 1.76 -5.92
N GLU A 147 7.20 1.49 -4.69
CA GLU A 147 7.16 0.14 -4.11
C GLU A 147 5.72 -0.41 -4.05
N ASN A 148 4.77 0.39 -3.58
CA ASN A 148 3.36 -0.02 -3.52
C ASN A 148 2.77 -0.26 -4.91
N GLU A 149 3.09 0.59 -5.89
CA GLU A 149 2.62 0.46 -7.27
C GLU A 149 3.18 -0.79 -7.95
N LEU A 150 4.46 -1.12 -7.76
CA LEU A 150 5.05 -2.37 -8.25
C LEU A 150 4.36 -3.60 -7.65
N VAL A 151 4.06 -3.57 -6.35
CA VAL A 151 3.32 -4.66 -5.70
C VAL A 151 1.88 -4.73 -6.19
N ALA A 152 1.24 -3.59 -6.44
CA ALA A 152 -0.11 -3.56 -7.01
C ALA A 152 -0.14 -4.19 -8.42
N ILE A 153 0.82 -3.85 -9.28
CA ILE A 153 0.95 -4.46 -10.62
C ILE A 153 1.16 -5.97 -10.52
N THR A 154 2.03 -6.42 -9.61
CA THR A 154 2.25 -7.86 -9.35
C THR A 154 0.96 -8.53 -8.90
N THR A 155 0.25 -7.95 -7.92
CA THR A 155 -1.03 -8.45 -7.41
C THR A 155 -2.10 -8.55 -8.51
N MET A 156 -2.10 -7.62 -9.47
CA MET A 156 -3.03 -7.64 -10.61
C MET A 156 -2.75 -8.82 -11.55
N ARG A 157 -1.48 -9.20 -11.73
CA ARG A 157 -1.08 -10.37 -12.53
C ARG A 157 -1.40 -11.66 -11.78
N ASP A 158 -1.06 -11.72 -10.50
CA ASP A 158 -1.38 -12.81 -9.58
C ASP A 158 -2.90 -13.11 -9.55
N TYR A 159 -3.72 -12.06 -9.60
CA TYR A 159 -5.17 -12.21 -9.71
C TYR A 159 -5.62 -12.95 -10.98
N VAL A 160 -4.96 -12.71 -12.12
CA VAL A 160 -5.30 -13.38 -13.39
C VAL A 160 -5.00 -14.87 -13.28
N ASP A 161 -3.84 -15.23 -12.73
CA ASP A 161 -3.44 -16.62 -12.52
C ASP A 161 -4.41 -17.33 -11.56
N ALA A 162 -4.73 -16.69 -10.43
CA ALA A 162 -5.68 -17.23 -9.45
C ALA A 162 -7.10 -17.41 -10.02
N GLN A 163 -7.54 -16.55 -10.93
CA GLN A 163 -8.84 -16.69 -11.61
C GLN A 163 -8.85 -17.87 -12.58
N GLU A 164 -7.79 -18.07 -13.35
CA GLU A 164 -7.70 -19.22 -14.25
C GLU A 164 -7.62 -20.53 -13.47
N GLU A 165 -6.91 -20.57 -12.34
CA GLU A 165 -6.89 -21.74 -11.45
C GLU A 165 -8.27 -22.03 -10.87
N TYR A 166 -8.94 -21.02 -10.32
CA TYR A 166 -10.31 -21.15 -9.80
C TYR A 166 -11.29 -21.66 -10.87
N ALA A 167 -11.13 -21.27 -12.14
CA ALA A 167 -12.03 -21.70 -13.21
C ALA A 167 -11.80 -23.14 -13.71
N VAL A 168 -10.64 -23.74 -13.41
CA VAL A 168 -10.33 -25.13 -13.80
C VAL A 168 -11.06 -26.12 -12.90
N ILE A 169 -11.27 -25.77 -11.63
CA ILE A 169 -11.90 -26.61 -10.61
C ILE A 169 -13.29 -26.05 -10.30
N ASP A 170 -14.25 -26.90 -9.99
CA ASP A 170 -15.58 -26.49 -9.51
C ASP A 170 -15.49 -26.26 -7.99
N GLU A 171 -14.78 -25.20 -7.58
CA GLU A 171 -14.39 -24.93 -6.18
C GLU A 171 -15.61 -24.77 -5.25
N ASP A 172 -16.73 -24.23 -5.74
CA ASP A 172 -17.95 -24.06 -4.94
C ASP A 172 -18.97 -25.21 -5.11
N GLU A 173 -18.60 -26.25 -5.85
CA GLU A 173 -19.35 -27.48 -6.12
C GLU A 173 -20.73 -27.25 -6.76
N ASP A 174 -20.91 -26.18 -7.53
CA ASP A 174 -22.18 -25.85 -8.18
C ASP A 174 -22.39 -26.57 -9.54
N ARG A 175 -21.36 -27.25 -10.03
CA ARG A 175 -21.24 -27.99 -11.30
C ARG A 175 -21.08 -27.08 -12.53
N ILE A 176 -20.58 -25.87 -12.35
CA ILE A 176 -20.32 -24.90 -13.40
C ILE A 176 -18.90 -24.35 -13.23
N HIS A 177 -18.04 -24.60 -14.22
CA HIS A 177 -16.73 -23.94 -14.29
C HIS A 177 -16.92 -22.43 -14.51
N GLU A 178 -16.51 -21.63 -13.55
CA GLU A 178 -16.66 -20.17 -13.55
C GLU A 178 -15.48 -19.46 -12.89
N PHE A 179 -15.42 -18.14 -13.05
CA PHE A 179 -14.47 -17.28 -12.37
C PHE A 179 -15.01 -16.84 -11.00
N ALA A 180 -14.11 -16.60 -10.05
CA ALA A 180 -14.48 -16.13 -8.73
C ALA A 180 -15.02 -14.69 -8.77
N GLN A 181 -16.19 -14.47 -8.17
CA GLN A 181 -16.79 -13.14 -8.05
C GLN A 181 -16.32 -12.36 -6.82
N ARG A 182 -15.48 -12.97 -6.00
CA ARG A 182 -14.96 -12.41 -4.74
C ARG A 182 -13.44 -12.61 -4.65
N LEU A 183 -12.75 -11.62 -4.09
CA LEU A 183 -11.34 -11.77 -3.74
C LEU A 183 -11.16 -12.64 -2.48
N ILE A 184 -12.08 -12.49 -1.52
CA ILE A 184 -12.07 -13.22 -0.24
C ILE A 184 -13.39 -13.95 -0.11
N SER A 185 -13.31 -15.26 0.11
CA SER A 185 -14.47 -16.12 0.28
C SER A 185 -15.27 -15.74 1.51
N THR A 186 -16.57 -16.00 1.45
CA THR A 186 -17.46 -16.00 2.60
C THR A 186 -16.94 -17.04 3.61
N PRO A 187 -16.98 -16.77 4.93
CA PRO A 187 -16.48 -17.71 5.93
C PRO A 187 -17.07 -19.12 5.77
N GLY A 188 -16.19 -20.10 5.57
CA GLY A 188 -16.56 -21.51 5.39
C GLY A 188 -17.07 -21.89 4.00
N LYS A 189 -16.85 -21.04 2.99
CA LYS A 189 -17.14 -21.31 1.58
C LYS A 189 -15.87 -21.14 0.73
N HIS A 190 -15.93 -21.63 -0.50
CA HIS A 190 -14.93 -21.42 -1.55
C HIS A 190 -15.50 -20.57 -2.69
N ASP A 191 -16.26 -19.51 -2.37
CA ASP A 191 -16.92 -18.62 -3.34
C ASP A 191 -16.05 -17.40 -3.74
N GLY A 192 -14.73 -17.53 -3.63
CA GLY A 192 -13.74 -16.46 -3.82
C GLY A 192 -12.31 -16.98 -3.94
N LEU A 193 -11.38 -16.12 -4.36
CA LEU A 193 -9.99 -16.51 -4.66
C LEU A 193 -9.13 -16.89 -3.44
N TYR A 194 -9.52 -16.42 -2.25
CA TYR A 194 -8.82 -16.72 -1.01
C TYR A 194 -9.78 -17.21 0.06
N TRP A 195 -9.46 -18.35 0.66
CA TRP A 195 -9.99 -18.86 1.91
C TRP A 195 -8.84 -19.26 2.83
N ASP A 196 -9.07 -19.22 4.13
CA ASP A 196 -8.10 -19.70 5.12
C ASP A 196 -8.24 -21.23 5.21
N PRO A 197 -7.28 -22.01 4.70
CA PRO A 197 -7.42 -23.47 4.64
C PRO A 197 -7.37 -24.05 6.05
N LYS A 198 -8.31 -24.94 6.36
CA LYS A 198 -8.25 -25.79 7.57
C LYS A 198 -7.23 -26.91 7.37
N GLU A 199 -6.91 -27.60 8.47
CA GLU A 199 -6.13 -28.84 8.39
C GLU A 199 -6.76 -29.80 7.36
N ASP A 200 -5.95 -30.26 6.41
CA ASP A 200 -6.31 -31.15 5.30
C ASP A 200 -7.26 -30.56 4.22
N GLU A 201 -7.48 -29.24 4.20
CA GLU A 201 -8.21 -28.54 3.14
C GLU A 201 -7.26 -28.12 2.01
N GLU A 202 -7.78 -28.07 0.78
CA GLU A 202 -7.01 -27.59 -0.38
C GLU A 202 -6.69 -26.10 -0.22
N GLU A 203 -5.49 -25.73 -0.66
CA GLU A 203 -5.02 -24.36 -0.59
C GLU A 203 -5.79 -23.51 -1.61
N SER A 204 -6.20 -22.30 -1.20
CA SER A 204 -6.91 -21.39 -2.10
C SER A 204 -6.00 -20.88 -3.23
N PRO A 205 -6.51 -20.59 -4.43
CA PRO A 205 -5.71 -20.11 -5.57
C PRO A 205 -4.82 -18.89 -5.25
N ALA A 206 -5.32 -17.92 -4.48
CA ALA A 206 -4.54 -16.74 -4.08
C ALA A 206 -3.68 -16.95 -2.82
N GLY A 207 -3.77 -18.11 -2.17
CA GLY A 207 -3.10 -18.43 -0.91
C GLY A 207 -1.57 -18.30 -0.98
N PRO A 208 -0.90 -18.94 -1.96
CA PRO A 208 0.55 -18.87 -2.10
C PRO A 208 1.11 -17.46 -2.36
N MET A 209 0.30 -16.57 -2.91
CA MET A 209 0.67 -15.21 -3.29
C MET A 209 0.42 -14.18 -2.18
N LEU A 210 -0.22 -14.58 -1.09
CA LEU A 210 -0.69 -13.67 -0.05
C LEU A 210 0.35 -13.42 1.05
N GLU A 211 0.73 -12.16 1.24
CA GLU A 211 1.50 -11.75 2.41
C GLU A 211 0.59 -11.46 3.61
N ASN A 212 0.61 -12.35 4.60
CA ASN A 212 -0.24 -12.29 5.79
C ASN A 212 -0.19 -10.95 6.54
N ALA A 213 0.99 -10.33 6.66
CA ALA A 213 1.14 -9.05 7.33
C ALA A 213 0.42 -7.93 6.56
N ALA A 214 0.59 -7.86 5.24
CA ALA A 214 -0.08 -6.90 4.38
C ALA A 214 -1.60 -7.16 4.31
N PHE A 215 -2.02 -8.43 4.30
CA PHE A 215 -3.43 -8.81 4.32
C PHE A 215 -4.15 -8.37 5.60
N ASN A 216 -3.48 -8.52 6.76
CA ASN A 216 -4.03 -8.05 8.02
C ASN A 216 -4.19 -6.52 8.06
N LYS A 217 -3.25 -5.77 7.49
CA LYS A 217 -3.39 -4.32 7.30
C LYS A 217 -4.55 -3.98 6.35
N ALA A 218 -4.69 -4.71 5.25
CA ALA A 218 -5.79 -4.52 4.30
C ALA A 218 -7.16 -4.66 4.96
N LYS A 219 -7.34 -5.67 5.82
CA LYS A 219 -8.57 -5.87 6.62
C LYS A 219 -8.87 -4.72 7.57
N GLN A 220 -7.85 -3.95 7.99
CA GLN A 220 -7.99 -2.76 8.84
C GLN A 220 -8.27 -1.48 8.04
N GLY A 221 -8.36 -1.57 6.71
CA GLY A 221 -8.69 -0.46 5.82
C GLY A 221 -7.48 0.25 5.21
N GLU A 222 -6.26 -0.17 5.56
CA GLU A 222 -4.99 0.38 5.05
C GLU A 222 -4.66 -0.08 3.61
N GLY A 223 -5.46 -0.98 3.05
CA GLY A 223 -5.21 -1.57 1.74
C GLY A 223 -4.11 -2.65 1.78
N TYR A 224 -4.05 -3.44 0.71
CA TYR A 224 -2.97 -4.40 0.51
C TYR A 224 -1.82 -3.64 -0.15
N TYR A 225 -0.73 -3.42 0.58
CA TYR A 225 0.35 -2.49 0.21
C TYR A 225 -0.16 -1.09 -0.17
N GLY A 226 -1.11 -0.55 0.60
CA GLY A 226 -1.65 0.79 0.33
C GLY A 226 -2.61 0.86 -0.86
N TYR A 227 -2.99 -0.27 -1.46
CA TYR A 227 -3.93 -0.34 -2.58
C TYR A 227 -5.23 -1.04 -2.22
N ARG A 228 -6.32 -0.57 -2.84
CA ARG A 228 -7.64 -1.19 -2.81
C ARG A 228 -7.85 -1.92 -4.13
N PHE A 229 -8.45 -3.11 -4.06
CA PHE A 229 -8.74 -3.95 -5.21
C PHE A 229 -10.23 -4.26 -5.28
N ARG A 230 -10.78 -4.31 -6.49
CA ARG A 230 -12.18 -4.67 -6.71
C ARG A 230 -12.39 -5.31 -8.07
N ILE A 231 -13.11 -6.43 -8.08
CA ILE A 231 -13.50 -7.12 -9.31
C ILE A 231 -14.48 -6.26 -10.10
N LEU A 232 -14.29 -6.21 -11.41
CA LEU A 232 -15.19 -5.63 -12.39
C LEU A 232 -15.97 -6.77 -13.06
N THR A 233 -17.29 -6.61 -13.18
CA THR A 233 -18.19 -7.69 -13.59
C THR A 233 -18.67 -7.54 -15.04
N GLY A 234 -17.95 -6.78 -15.84
CA GLY A 234 -18.27 -6.60 -17.25
C GLY A 234 -17.23 -5.80 -18.01
N GLN A 235 -17.43 -5.77 -19.31
CA GLN A 235 -16.59 -5.11 -20.29
C GLN A 235 -17.33 -3.93 -20.93
N GLY A 236 -16.62 -2.86 -21.24
CA GLY A 236 -17.16 -1.73 -22.02
C GLY A 236 -16.89 -1.84 -23.52
N PRO A 237 -17.35 -0.84 -24.30
CA PRO A 237 -17.30 -0.90 -25.77
C PRO A 237 -15.92 -0.61 -26.39
N ASN A 238 -14.95 -0.11 -25.63
CA ASN A 238 -13.65 0.34 -26.18
C ASN A 238 -12.62 -0.79 -26.35
N VAL A 239 -12.99 -2.03 -26.04
CA VAL A 239 -12.10 -3.20 -26.07
C VAL A 239 -12.67 -4.30 -26.96
N LEU A 240 -11.80 -5.21 -27.41
CA LEU A 240 -12.20 -6.32 -28.28
C LEU A 240 -13.28 -7.18 -27.61
N GLY A 241 -14.32 -7.55 -28.36
CA GLY A 241 -15.50 -8.26 -27.82
C GLY A 241 -16.65 -7.33 -27.42
N GLY A 242 -16.42 -6.02 -27.32
CA GLY A 242 -17.47 -5.02 -27.09
C GLY A 242 -18.12 -5.09 -25.71
N GLU A 243 -19.16 -4.28 -25.52
CA GLU A 243 -19.86 -4.17 -24.24
C GLU A 243 -20.64 -5.44 -23.91
N HIS A 244 -20.35 -6.06 -22.76
CA HIS A 244 -21.09 -7.20 -22.25
C HIS A 244 -20.87 -7.42 -20.74
N SER A 245 -21.79 -8.17 -20.13
CA SER A 245 -21.65 -8.65 -18.74
C SER A 245 -20.76 -9.89 -18.69
N TYR A 246 -19.92 -9.98 -17.66
CA TYR A 246 -19.19 -11.20 -17.34
C TYR A 246 -20.06 -12.22 -16.59
N ILE A 247 -21.14 -11.75 -15.97
CA ILE A 247 -22.11 -12.59 -15.27
C ILE A 247 -23.19 -13.09 -16.24
N VAL A 248 -23.37 -14.42 -16.27
CA VAL A 248 -24.41 -15.13 -17.03
C VAL A 248 -25.09 -16.12 -16.09
N ASN A 249 -26.42 -16.03 -15.97
CA ASN A 249 -27.22 -16.89 -15.08
C ASN A 249 -26.80 -16.86 -13.59
N GLY A 250 -26.14 -15.79 -13.15
CA GLY A 250 -25.63 -15.65 -11.78
C GLY A 250 -24.15 -15.99 -11.63
N ASN A 251 -23.54 -16.60 -12.66
CA ASN A 251 -22.18 -17.14 -12.62
C ASN A 251 -21.24 -16.32 -13.52
N MET A 252 -20.00 -16.11 -13.10
CA MET A 252 -19.02 -15.30 -13.85
C MET A 252 -18.29 -16.17 -14.88
N THR A 253 -18.90 -16.37 -16.04
CA THR A 253 -18.42 -17.33 -17.06
C THR A 253 -17.89 -16.66 -18.32
N ASN A 254 -18.16 -15.37 -18.52
CA ASN A 254 -17.88 -14.67 -19.77
C ASN A 254 -16.69 -13.70 -19.68
N GLY A 255 -15.80 -13.90 -18.71
CA GLY A 255 -14.60 -13.10 -18.48
C GLY A 255 -14.50 -12.58 -17.04
N PHE A 256 -13.43 -11.84 -16.77
CA PHE A 256 -13.20 -11.18 -15.48
C PHE A 256 -12.29 -9.98 -15.69
N ALA A 257 -12.29 -9.06 -14.73
CA ALA A 257 -11.33 -7.96 -14.68
C ALA A 257 -11.19 -7.43 -13.26
N LEU A 258 -10.10 -6.71 -13.00
CA LEU A 258 -9.81 -6.09 -11.72
C LEU A 258 -9.47 -4.61 -11.91
N ILE A 259 -9.84 -3.81 -10.92
CA ILE A 259 -9.35 -2.44 -10.75
C ILE A 259 -8.60 -2.33 -9.43
N ALA A 260 -7.47 -1.64 -9.44
CA ALA A 260 -6.72 -1.27 -8.24
C ALA A 260 -6.51 0.25 -8.15
N TRP A 261 -6.62 0.84 -6.97
CA TRP A 261 -6.36 2.26 -6.76
C TRP A 261 -5.79 2.52 -5.35
N PRO A 262 -5.01 3.60 -5.16
CA PRO A 262 -4.42 3.92 -3.88
C PRO A 262 -5.47 4.20 -2.82
N VAL A 263 -5.20 3.77 -1.58
CA VAL A 263 -5.99 4.14 -0.39
C VAL A 263 -5.94 5.64 -0.13
N THR A 264 -4.80 6.29 -0.36
CA THR A 264 -4.64 7.74 -0.27
C THR A 264 -3.76 8.23 -1.44
N TYR A 265 -4.39 8.95 -2.36
CA TYR A 265 -3.71 9.53 -3.52
C TYR A 265 -2.53 10.42 -3.11
N GLY A 266 -1.39 10.24 -3.77
CA GLY A 266 -0.15 10.99 -3.50
C GLY A 266 0.55 10.58 -2.20
N VAL A 267 0.09 9.53 -1.51
CA VAL A 267 0.69 9.04 -0.26
C VAL A 267 0.92 7.52 -0.29
N THR A 268 -0.09 6.75 -0.69
CA THR A 268 0.05 5.30 -0.90
C THR A 268 0.34 4.94 -2.34
N GLY A 269 -0.02 5.82 -3.26
CA GLY A 269 0.13 5.64 -4.70
C GLY A 269 -0.50 6.79 -5.47
N VAL A 270 -0.25 6.85 -6.78
CA VAL A 270 -0.80 7.83 -7.71
C VAL A 270 -1.66 7.13 -8.75
N GLN A 271 -1.15 6.03 -9.31
CA GLN A 271 -1.77 5.33 -10.42
C GLN A 271 -2.99 4.52 -10.01
N THR A 272 -4.01 4.52 -10.87
CA THR A 272 -5.07 3.51 -10.88
C THR A 272 -4.75 2.47 -11.93
N PHE A 273 -4.96 1.20 -11.62
CA PHE A 273 -4.66 0.09 -12.51
C PHE A 273 -5.91 -0.66 -12.96
N LEU A 274 -5.90 -1.20 -14.18
CA LEU A 274 -6.90 -2.11 -14.72
C LEU A 274 -6.22 -3.34 -15.33
N VAL A 275 -6.82 -4.51 -15.16
CA VAL A 275 -6.41 -5.74 -15.85
C VAL A 275 -7.66 -6.55 -16.19
N ASP A 276 -7.65 -7.25 -17.31
CA ASP A 276 -8.63 -8.25 -17.66
C ASP A 276 -7.95 -9.62 -17.86
N ARG A 277 -8.72 -10.59 -18.36
CA ARG A 277 -8.21 -11.93 -18.66
C ARG A 277 -6.98 -11.96 -19.58
N SER A 278 -6.72 -10.93 -20.39
CA SER A 278 -5.52 -10.90 -21.24
C SER A 278 -4.21 -10.76 -20.46
N GLY A 279 -4.27 -10.38 -19.17
CA GLY A 279 -3.10 -10.15 -18.33
C GLY A 279 -2.39 -8.81 -18.57
N ILE A 280 -2.87 -8.00 -19.51
CA ILE A 280 -2.30 -6.66 -19.77
C ILE A 280 -2.76 -5.70 -18.67
N VAL A 281 -1.81 -5.18 -17.90
CA VAL A 281 -2.07 -4.18 -16.86
C VAL A 281 -1.96 -2.78 -17.45
N TYR A 282 -3.06 -2.04 -17.38
CA TYR A 282 -3.16 -0.64 -17.76
C TYR A 282 -3.05 0.25 -16.53
N GLU A 283 -2.49 1.44 -16.69
CA GLU A 283 -2.37 2.45 -15.64
C GLU A 283 -2.91 3.80 -16.10
N ARG A 284 -3.39 4.58 -15.12
CA ARG A 284 -3.81 5.96 -15.32
C ARG A 284 -3.87 6.73 -14.01
N ASP A 285 -3.31 7.93 -14.02
CA ASP A 285 -3.49 8.90 -12.95
C ASP A 285 -4.89 9.54 -13.07
N LEU A 286 -5.74 9.29 -12.08
CA LEU A 286 -7.08 9.86 -11.99
C LEU A 286 -7.11 11.17 -11.17
N GLY A 287 -5.96 11.66 -10.71
CA GLY A 287 -5.74 12.88 -9.96
C GLY A 287 -6.22 12.81 -8.50
N GLU A 288 -6.34 13.97 -7.85
CA GLU A 288 -6.73 14.09 -6.43
C GLU A 288 -8.08 13.42 -6.08
N GLN A 289 -8.95 13.20 -7.08
CA GLN A 289 -10.23 12.51 -6.90
C GLN A 289 -10.18 11.01 -7.24
N THR A 290 -8.99 10.40 -7.22
CA THR A 290 -8.76 9.00 -7.60
C THR A 290 -9.74 8.05 -6.90
N GLU A 291 -9.90 8.14 -5.57
CA GLU A 291 -10.81 7.25 -4.84
C GLU A 291 -12.24 7.31 -5.39
N LYS A 292 -12.78 8.52 -5.61
CA LYS A 292 -14.13 8.72 -6.13
C LYS A 292 -14.25 8.27 -7.59
N ARG A 293 -13.24 8.55 -8.42
CA ARG A 293 -13.25 8.22 -9.85
C ARG A 293 -13.08 6.72 -10.08
N ALA A 294 -12.15 6.07 -9.39
CA ALA A 294 -11.96 4.62 -9.42
C ALA A 294 -13.20 3.87 -8.89
N ALA A 295 -13.84 4.38 -7.84
CA ALA A 295 -15.09 3.82 -7.34
C ALA A 295 -16.24 3.88 -8.35
N ALA A 296 -16.21 4.81 -9.31
CA ALA A 296 -17.22 4.94 -10.36
C ALA A 296 -16.98 4.02 -11.58
N ILE A 297 -15.77 3.46 -11.73
CA ILE A 297 -15.45 2.52 -12.81
C ILE A 297 -16.08 1.16 -12.51
N ARG A 298 -17.01 0.72 -13.37
CA ARG A 298 -17.79 -0.53 -13.19
C ARG A 298 -17.45 -1.62 -14.19
N THR A 299 -16.83 -1.26 -15.31
CA THR A 299 -16.47 -2.17 -16.39
C THR A 299 -15.03 -1.97 -16.79
N PHE A 300 -14.40 -3.04 -17.28
CA PHE A 300 -13.10 -2.94 -17.93
C PHE A 300 -13.29 -2.26 -19.28
N ASN A 301 -12.79 -1.03 -19.40
CA ASN A 301 -12.99 -0.21 -20.58
C ASN A 301 -11.86 0.82 -20.74
N PRO A 302 -10.58 0.40 -20.77
CA PRO A 302 -9.48 1.32 -21.06
C PRO A 302 -9.73 2.04 -22.39
N ASP A 303 -9.53 3.36 -22.38
CA ASP A 303 -9.59 4.25 -23.54
C ASP A 303 -8.18 4.74 -23.92
N ASP A 304 -8.08 5.68 -24.85
CA ASP A 304 -6.82 6.26 -25.33
C ASP A 304 -6.03 7.07 -24.28
N ARG A 305 -6.54 7.18 -23.05
CA ARG A 305 -5.88 7.86 -21.92
C ARG A 305 -5.40 6.89 -20.85
N TRP A 306 -5.45 5.58 -21.11
CA TRP A 306 -4.82 4.56 -20.29
C TRP A 306 -3.55 4.09 -20.97
N ASP A 307 -2.47 4.05 -20.22
CA ASP A 307 -1.18 3.56 -20.69
C ASP A 307 -1.01 2.10 -20.28
N ILE A 308 -0.23 1.33 -21.04
CA ILE A 308 0.17 -0.02 -20.63
C ILE A 308 1.38 0.12 -19.71
N THR A 309 1.33 -0.52 -18.54
CA THR A 309 2.46 -0.57 -17.61
C THR A 309 3.71 -1.13 -18.32
N MET A 310 4.84 -0.47 -18.16
CA MET A 310 6.13 -0.95 -18.66
C MET A 310 6.82 -1.78 -17.58
N ASP A 311 7.36 -2.94 -17.96
CA ASP A 311 8.18 -3.80 -17.09
C ASP A 311 9.55 -3.16 -16.75
#